data_AF-A0A4Q3CIG6-F1
#
_entry.id   AF-A0A4Q3CIG6-F1
#
_cell.length_a   1.000
_cell.length_b   1.000
_cell.length_c   1.000
_cell.angle_alpha   90.00
_cell.angle_beta   90.00
_cell.angle_gamma   90.00
#
_symmetry.space_group_name_H-M   'P 1'
#
loop_
_entity.id
_entity.type
_entity.pdbx_description
1 polymer ?
#
loop_
_entity_poly.entity_id
_entity_poly.type
_entity_poly.pdbx_seq_one_letter_code
_entity_poly.pdbx_strand_id
1 'polypeptide(L)'
;EVKPIGLGARDSLRLEADLPLYGHDLDTETTPVSAALGFAIKKRRREEGGFPGYERIMAERENGPILTRVGLIVEGRQPVREGAAVLDADGTEVGRVTSGGFAPTVQKPIAMAYVPVAQSAVGTKITLAQRGKIHTAEVAQMPFVPHRYVRKGA
;
A
#
# COMPACT_ATOMS: atom_id res chain seq x y z
N GLU A 1 -15.65 28.76 6.46
CA GLU A 1 -14.44 29.35 5.84
C GLU A 1 -13.72 28.26 5.03
N VAL A 2 -13.20 28.58 3.85
CA VAL A 2 -12.43 27.64 2.99
C VAL A 2 -10.96 28.02 3.06
N LYS A 3 -10.06 27.03 3.13
CA LYS A 3 -8.60 27.25 3.20
C LYS A 3 -7.89 26.52 2.06
N PRO A 4 -6.84 27.11 1.46
CA PRO A 4 -6.03 26.43 0.45
C PRO A 4 -5.22 25.29 1.07
N ILE A 5 -4.86 24.30 0.26
CA ILE A 5 -4.03 23.16 0.65
C ILE A 5 -2.91 22.94 -0.36
N GLY A 6 -1.70 22.66 0.14
CA GLY A 6 -0.53 22.37 -0.67
C GLY A 6 -0.36 20.88 -0.98
N LEU A 7 0.62 20.57 -1.83
CA LEU A 7 0.90 19.19 -2.26
C LEU A 7 1.30 18.25 -1.12
N GLY A 8 2.06 18.73 -0.13
CA GLY A 8 2.46 17.90 1.01
C GLY A 8 1.26 17.41 1.84
N ALA A 9 0.26 18.28 2.02
CA ALA A 9 -0.96 17.91 2.73
C ALA A 9 -1.89 17.04 1.86
N ARG A 10 -1.92 17.25 0.53
CA ARG A 10 -2.57 16.32 -0.40
C ARG A 10 -1.97 14.90 -0.32
N ASP A 11 -0.65 14.80 -0.24
CA ASP A 11 0.05 13.51 -0.15
C ASP A 11 -0.21 12.80 1.18
N SER A 12 -0.23 13.51 2.31
CA SER A 12 -0.61 12.89 3.59
C SER A 12 -2.06 12.41 3.58
N LEU A 13 -3.00 13.21 3.04
CA LEU A 13 -4.42 12.87 3.00
C LEU A 13 -4.70 11.64 2.13
N ARG A 14 -4.10 11.53 0.93
CA ARG A 14 -4.29 10.37 0.05
C ARG A 14 -3.69 9.10 0.66
N LEU A 15 -2.55 9.23 1.35
CA LEU A 15 -1.88 8.10 1.99
C LEU A 15 -2.72 7.57 3.16
N GLU A 16 -3.23 8.46 4.02
CA GLU A 16 -4.16 8.11 5.10
C GLU A 16 -5.43 7.42 4.58
N ALA A 17 -5.90 7.83 3.40
CA ALA A 17 -7.09 7.31 2.76
C ALA A 17 -6.87 6.04 1.91
N ASP A 18 -5.68 5.42 1.92
CA ASP A 18 -5.38 4.26 1.06
C ASP A 18 -5.66 4.50 -0.44
N LEU A 19 -5.20 5.65 -0.93
CA LEU A 19 -5.30 5.98 -2.35
C LEU A 19 -3.90 5.91 -2.98
N PRO A 20 -3.63 4.88 -3.81
CA PRO A 20 -2.34 4.73 -4.49
C PRO A 20 -2.02 5.92 -5.40
N LEU A 21 -0.75 6.31 -5.43
CA LEU A 21 -0.22 7.32 -6.33
C LEU A 21 0.54 6.63 -7.47
N TYR A 22 0.05 6.77 -8.71
CA TYR A 22 0.73 6.22 -9.88
C TYR A 22 2.12 6.83 -10.06
N GLY A 23 3.09 6.00 -10.43
CA GLY A 23 4.52 6.33 -10.42
C GLY A 23 5.23 6.01 -9.10
N HIS A 24 4.47 5.72 -8.03
CA HIS A 24 5.01 5.36 -6.71
C HIS A 24 4.46 4.00 -6.27
N ASP A 25 3.16 3.93 -6.01
CA ASP A 25 2.48 2.73 -5.50
C ASP A 25 1.97 1.82 -6.62
N LEU A 26 1.84 2.37 -7.83
CA LEU A 26 1.41 1.69 -9.04
C LEU A 26 2.34 2.08 -10.19
N ASP A 27 2.73 1.10 -11.00
CA ASP A 27 3.49 1.27 -12.22
C ASP A 27 3.04 0.22 -13.27
N THR A 28 3.78 0.11 -14.38
CA THR A 28 3.48 -0.85 -15.45
C THR A 28 3.79 -2.31 -15.10
N GLU A 29 4.49 -2.56 -14.00
CA GLU A 29 4.87 -3.89 -13.53
C GLU A 29 3.92 -4.41 -12.45
N THR A 30 3.25 -3.50 -11.73
CA THR A 30 2.22 -3.82 -10.72
C THR A 30 0.90 -4.26 -11.34
N THR A 31 0.37 -5.40 -10.91
CA THR A 31 -0.98 -5.84 -11.30
C THR A 31 -2.02 -5.32 -10.31
N PRO A 32 -3.32 -5.25 -10.71
CA PRO A 32 -4.38 -4.90 -9.78
C PRO A 32 -4.53 -5.89 -8.61
N VAL A 33 -4.09 -7.15 -8.76
CA VAL A 33 -4.14 -8.15 -7.69
C VAL A 33 -3.07 -7.85 -6.66
N SER A 34 -1.81 -7.71 -7.11
CA SER A 34 -0.67 -7.33 -6.28
C SER A 34 -0.91 -5.98 -5.58
N ALA A 35 -1.54 -5.02 -6.25
CA ALA A 35 -1.85 -3.72 -5.66
C ALA A 35 -3.02 -3.71 -4.66
N ALA A 36 -3.63 -4.87 -4.37
CA ALA A 36 -4.87 -4.99 -3.59
C ALA A 36 -6.06 -4.19 -4.16
N LEU A 37 -6.10 -4.01 -5.49
CA LEU A 37 -7.13 -3.28 -6.24
C LEU A 37 -8.09 -4.23 -6.99
N GLY A 38 -8.25 -5.47 -6.51
CA GLY A 38 -9.13 -6.46 -7.13
C GLY A 38 -10.58 -6.01 -7.28
N PHE A 39 -11.04 -5.04 -6.47
CA PHE A 39 -12.37 -4.44 -6.57
C PHE A 39 -12.64 -3.77 -7.94
N ALA A 40 -11.58 -3.31 -8.62
CA ALA A 40 -11.70 -2.65 -9.92
C ALA A 40 -12.04 -3.63 -11.05
N ILE A 41 -11.79 -4.94 -10.87
CA ILE A 41 -12.06 -5.97 -11.87
C ILE A 41 -13.48 -6.53 -11.64
N LYS A 42 -14.44 -6.03 -12.42
CA LYS A 42 -15.84 -6.48 -12.35
C LYS A 42 -15.97 -7.98 -12.63
N LYS A 43 -16.96 -8.64 -12.00
CA LYS A 43 -17.25 -10.08 -12.16
C LYS A 43 -17.24 -10.54 -13.62
N ARG A 44 -18.02 -9.90 -14.50
CA ARG A 44 -18.06 -10.20 -15.94
C ARG A 44 -16.67 -10.25 -16.58
N ARG A 45 -15.79 -9.30 -16.24
CA ARG A 45 -14.44 -9.23 -16.81
C ARG A 45 -13.53 -10.35 -16.28
N ARG A 46 -13.75 -10.79 -15.03
CA ARG A 46 -13.02 -11.94 -14.46
C ARG A 46 -13.39 -13.26 -15.13
N GLU A 47 -14.64 -13.38 -15.60
CA GLU A 47 -15.15 -14.62 -16.22
C GLU A 47 -14.90 -14.66 -17.73
N GLU A 48 -15.14 -13.55 -18.42
CA GLU A 48 -15.07 -13.47 -19.89
C GLU A 48 -13.74 -12.93 -20.42
N GLY A 49 -12.94 -12.28 -19.56
CA GLY A 49 -11.70 -11.61 -19.95
C GLY A 49 -11.88 -10.41 -20.89
N GLY A 50 -11.08 -10.40 -21.96
CA GLY A 50 -11.06 -9.36 -23.00
C GLY A 50 -10.39 -8.04 -22.59
N PHE A 51 -9.48 -8.04 -21.62
CA PHE A 51 -8.69 -6.87 -21.25
C PHE A 51 -7.19 -7.18 -21.25
N PRO A 52 -6.31 -6.17 -21.43
CA PRO A 52 -4.87 -6.37 -21.46
C PRO A 52 -4.35 -7.02 -20.17
N GLY A 53 -3.52 -8.07 -20.32
CA GLY A 53 -2.95 -8.80 -19.18
C GLY A 53 -3.90 -9.76 -18.48
N TYR A 54 -5.07 -10.08 -19.06
CA TYR A 54 -6.07 -10.96 -18.47
C TYR A 54 -5.49 -12.26 -17.88
N GLU A 55 -4.72 -13.01 -18.68
CA GLU A 55 -4.17 -14.32 -18.27
C GLU A 55 -3.28 -14.20 -17.04
N ARG A 56 -2.30 -13.29 -17.06
CA ARG A 56 -1.42 -13.02 -15.90
C ARG A 56 -2.22 -12.60 -14.67
N ILE A 57 -3.16 -11.66 -14.83
CA ILE A 57 -3.92 -11.09 -13.71
C ILE A 57 -4.84 -12.14 -13.10
N MET A 58 -5.46 -13.02 -13.90
CA MET A 58 -6.28 -14.11 -13.36
C MET A 58 -5.42 -15.22 -12.73
N ALA A 59 -4.27 -15.55 -13.30
CA ALA A 59 -3.33 -16.48 -12.69
C ALA A 59 -2.85 -15.99 -11.31
N GLU A 60 -2.49 -14.71 -11.18
CA GLU A 60 -2.14 -14.11 -9.87
C GLU A 60 -3.34 -14.08 -8.92
N ARG A 61 -4.56 -13.91 -9.43
CA ARG A 61 -5.77 -13.93 -8.60
C ARG A 61 -6.06 -15.32 -8.03
N GLU A 62 -5.80 -16.37 -8.80
CA GLU A 62 -6.04 -17.76 -8.40
C GLU A 62 -4.95 -18.28 -7.47
N ASN A 63 -3.69 -17.98 -7.78
CA ASN A 63 -2.52 -18.53 -7.07
C ASN A 63 -1.99 -17.60 -5.97
N GLY A 64 -2.45 -16.35 -5.94
CA GLY A 64 -1.90 -15.28 -5.11
C GLY A 64 -0.71 -14.58 -5.79
N PRO A 65 -0.52 -13.27 -5.58
CA PRO A 65 0.66 -12.57 -6.06
C PRO A 65 1.87 -12.88 -5.18
N ILE A 66 3.08 -12.78 -5.76
CA ILE A 66 4.34 -12.93 -5.00
C ILE A 66 4.43 -11.83 -3.93
N LEU A 67 4.22 -10.57 -4.36
CA LEU A 67 4.18 -9.40 -3.49
C LEU A 67 2.80 -8.78 -3.51
N THR A 68 2.34 -8.31 -2.36
CA THR A 68 1.08 -7.58 -2.22
C THR A 68 1.29 -6.25 -1.50
N ARG A 69 0.51 -5.25 -1.91
CA ARG A 69 0.53 -3.92 -1.31
C ARG A 69 -0.16 -3.95 0.05
N VAL A 70 0.53 -3.44 1.06
CA VAL A 70 0.05 -3.31 2.44
C VAL A 70 0.23 -1.89 2.96
N GLY A 71 -0.54 -1.57 4.00
CA GLY A 71 -0.32 -0.37 4.81
C GLY A 71 0.53 -0.73 6.02
N LEU A 72 1.44 0.16 6.39
CA LEU A 72 2.35 0.00 7.53
C LEU A 72 2.18 1.17 8.50
N ILE A 73 2.14 0.88 9.80
CA ILE A 73 2.43 1.86 10.85
C ILE A 73 3.87 1.65 11.29
N VAL A 74 4.70 2.68 11.13
CA VAL A 74 6.13 2.61 11.50
C VAL A 74 6.28 2.99 12.97
N GLU A 75 7.08 2.21 13.71
CA GLU A 75 7.37 2.50 15.11
C GLU A 75 8.24 3.75 15.28
N GLY A 76 8.02 4.48 16.37
CA GLY A 76 8.73 5.72 16.66
C GLY A 76 8.18 6.95 15.93
N ARG A 77 9.02 7.98 15.78
CA ARG A 77 8.62 9.31 15.27
C ARG A 77 9.08 9.60 13.85
N GLN A 78 10.03 8.83 13.33
CA GLN A 78 10.66 9.11 12.03
C GLN A 78 9.92 8.36 10.92
N PRO A 79 9.39 9.05 9.89
CA PRO A 79 8.82 8.38 8.73
C PRO A 79 9.89 7.66 7.93
N VAL A 80 9.61 6.41 7.57
CA VAL A 80 10.30 5.72 6.48
C VAL A 80 9.75 6.24 5.16
N ARG A 81 10.62 6.50 4.18
CA ARG A 81 10.24 7.08 2.88
C ARG A 81 10.29 6.02 1.78
N GLU A 82 9.72 6.37 0.64
CA GLU A 82 9.84 5.63 -0.61
C GLU A 82 11.29 5.17 -0.89
N GLY A 83 11.43 3.96 -1.43
CA GLY A 83 12.70 3.33 -1.75
C GLY A 83 13.39 2.62 -0.58
N ALA A 84 12.83 2.67 0.63
CA ALA A 84 13.31 1.82 1.73
C ALA A 84 12.99 0.35 1.45
N ALA A 85 13.93 -0.54 1.79
CA ALA A 85 13.78 -1.98 1.57
C ALA A 85 12.94 -2.62 2.68
N VAL A 86 12.14 -3.61 2.31
CA VAL A 86 11.52 -4.55 3.26
C VAL A 86 12.46 -5.74 3.39
N LEU A 87 12.81 -6.09 4.62
CA LEU A 87 13.74 -7.19 4.91
C LEU A 87 13.00 -8.40 5.48
N ASP A 88 13.50 -9.59 5.15
CA ASP A 88 13.14 -10.82 5.85
C ASP A 88 13.95 -11.01 7.16
N ALA A 89 13.81 -12.19 7.77
CA ALA A 89 14.49 -12.52 9.03
C ALA A 89 16.02 -12.64 8.88
N ASP A 90 16.51 -12.96 7.68
CA ASP A 90 17.94 -13.10 7.38
C ASP A 90 18.56 -11.77 6.92
N GLY A 91 17.74 -10.72 6.80
CA GLY A 91 18.16 -9.38 6.34
C GLY A 91 18.19 -9.23 4.82
N THR A 92 17.60 -10.18 4.08
CA THR A 92 17.50 -10.11 2.62
C THR A 92 16.36 -9.17 2.21
N GLU A 93 16.56 -8.39 1.15
CA GLU A 93 15.51 -7.54 0.59
C GLU A 93 14.43 -8.39 -0.11
N VAL A 94 13.19 -8.31 0.40
CA VAL A 94 12.04 -9.08 -0.08
C VAL A 94 10.88 -8.20 -0.53
N GLY A 95 11.04 -6.89 -0.49
CA GLY A 95 10.01 -5.93 -0.88
C GLY A 95 10.50 -4.50 -0.74
N ARG A 96 9.59 -3.53 -0.91
CA ARG A 96 9.94 -2.10 -0.89
C ARG A 96 8.80 -1.23 -0.39
N VAL A 97 9.16 -0.15 0.29
CA VAL A 97 8.27 0.97 0.62
C VAL A 97 8.08 1.83 -0.63
N THR A 98 6.84 2.09 -1.01
CA THR A 98 6.46 2.90 -2.18
C THR A 98 6.00 4.30 -1.82
N SER A 99 5.42 4.48 -0.64
CA SER A 99 5.00 5.79 -0.13
C SER A 99 5.22 5.84 1.37
N GLY A 100 5.59 6.99 1.92
CA GLY A 100 5.77 7.11 3.36
C GLY A 100 5.89 8.53 3.89
N GLY A 101 5.22 8.78 5.02
CA GLY A 101 5.12 10.11 5.60
C GLY A 101 4.53 10.09 7.01
N PHE A 102 4.49 11.26 7.64
CA PHE A 102 3.76 11.43 8.88
C PHE A 102 2.27 11.65 8.57
N ALA A 103 1.39 10.88 9.20
CA ALA A 103 -0.05 11.00 9.11
C ALA A 103 -0.59 11.87 10.25
N PRO A 104 -0.99 13.13 9.99
CA PRO A 104 -1.48 14.03 11.04
C PRO A 104 -2.77 13.55 11.70
N THR A 105 -3.63 12.80 11.02
CA THR A 105 -4.87 12.28 11.61
C THR A 105 -4.60 11.09 12.52
N VAL A 106 -3.70 10.20 12.09
CA VAL A 106 -3.31 8.99 12.82
C VAL A 106 -2.30 9.31 13.94
N GLN A 107 -1.62 10.45 13.85
CA GLN A 107 -0.53 10.89 14.74
C GLN A 107 0.66 9.93 14.78
N LYS A 108 0.92 9.24 13.67
CA LYS A 108 2.01 8.26 13.53
C LYS A 108 2.63 8.33 12.13
N PRO A 109 3.89 7.91 11.95
CA PRO A 109 4.40 7.68 10.61
C PRO A 109 3.74 6.43 10.01
N ILE A 110 3.28 6.58 8.77
CA ILE A 110 2.64 5.51 7.99
C ILE A 110 3.33 5.35 6.64
N ALA A 111 3.20 4.17 6.05
CA ALA A 111 3.73 3.88 4.74
C ALA A 111 2.83 2.91 3.96
N MET A 112 2.98 2.90 2.64
CA MET A 112 2.58 1.79 1.78
C MET A 112 3.83 1.04 1.33
N ALA A 113 3.73 -0.27 1.26
CA ALA A 113 4.82 -1.13 0.81
C ALA A 113 4.29 -2.34 0.05
N TYR A 114 5.12 -2.91 -0.81
CA TYR A 114 4.93 -4.25 -1.33
C TYR A 114 5.75 -5.22 -0.47
N VAL A 115 5.08 -6.23 0.07
CA VAL A 115 5.68 -7.27 0.93
C VAL A 115 5.33 -8.65 0.38
N PRO A 116 6.10 -9.70 0.68
CA PRO A 116 5.70 -11.07 0.38
C PRO A 116 4.31 -11.37 0.95
N VAL A 117 3.47 -12.09 0.21
CA VAL A 117 2.10 -12.44 0.65
C VAL A 117 2.09 -13.11 2.03
N ALA A 118 3.11 -13.92 2.35
CA ALA A 118 3.25 -14.56 3.65
C ALA A 118 3.41 -13.57 4.83
N GLN A 119 3.81 -12.33 4.55
CA GLN A 119 4.01 -11.26 5.53
C GLN A 119 2.90 -10.20 5.49
N SER A 120 1.83 -10.39 4.71
CA SER A 120 0.84 -9.34 4.47
C SER A 120 -0.33 -9.31 5.46
N ALA A 121 -0.35 -10.19 6.46
CA ALA A 121 -1.43 -10.24 7.44
C ALA A 121 -1.39 -9.02 8.37
N VAL A 122 -2.55 -8.47 8.72
CA VAL A 122 -2.65 -7.37 9.69
C VAL A 122 -2.07 -7.80 11.03
N GLY A 123 -1.26 -6.92 11.65
CA GLY A 123 -0.53 -7.19 12.88
C GLY A 123 0.86 -7.80 12.67
N THR A 124 1.22 -8.21 11.45
CA THR A 124 2.56 -8.74 11.16
C THR A 124 3.62 -7.64 11.31
N LYS A 125 4.70 -7.94 12.04
CA LYS A 125 5.87 -7.06 12.14
C LYS A 125 6.71 -7.15 10.86
N ILE A 126 7.14 -5.99 10.37
CA ILE A 126 7.93 -5.83 9.15
C ILE A 126 9.20 -5.07 9.49
N THR A 127 10.34 -5.61 9.06
CA THR A 127 11.64 -4.95 9.17
C THR A 127 11.86 -4.10 7.93
N LEU A 128 12.21 -2.83 8.11
CA LEU A 128 12.49 -1.90 7.04
C LEU A 128 13.93 -1.39 7.16
N ALA A 129 14.63 -1.26 6.03
CA ALA A 129 15.94 -0.65 5.97
C ALA A 129 15.92 0.66 5.18
N GLN A 130 16.40 1.73 5.80
CA GLN A 130 16.53 3.03 5.16
C GLN A 130 17.87 3.67 5.53
N ARG A 131 18.71 3.93 4.51
CA ARG A 131 20.01 4.59 4.66
C ARG A 131 20.89 3.93 5.75
N GLY A 132 20.93 2.60 5.75
CA GLY A 132 21.70 1.80 6.70
C GLY A 132 21.11 1.70 8.12
N LYS A 133 19.90 2.24 8.35
CA LYS A 133 19.18 2.11 9.62
C LYS A 133 18.03 1.13 9.50
N ILE A 134 17.83 0.34 10.55
CA ILE A 134 16.72 -0.59 10.68
C ILE A 134 15.56 0.10 11.41
N HIS A 135 14.36 -0.09 10.88
CA HIS A 135 13.10 0.37 11.44
C HIS A 135 12.14 -0.82 11.55
N THR A 136 11.34 -0.83 12.60
CA THR A 136 10.24 -1.79 12.76
C THR A 136 8.94 -1.11 12.34
N ALA A 137 8.12 -1.81 11.59
CA ALA A 137 6.76 -1.43 11.26
C ALA A 137 5.81 -2.59 11.51
N GLU A 138 4.51 -2.29 11.51
CA GLU A 138 3.45 -3.28 11.64
C GLU A 138 2.44 -3.11 10.51
N VAL A 139 2.04 -4.23 9.89
CA VAL A 139 0.99 -4.23 8.89
C VAL A 139 -0.32 -3.79 9.53
N ALA A 140 -0.92 -2.75 8.96
CA ALA A 140 -2.16 -2.16 9.44
C ALA A 140 -3.29 -2.32 8.42
N GLN A 141 -4.52 -2.38 8.93
CA GLN A 141 -5.71 -2.29 8.09
C GLN A 141 -5.72 -0.96 7.35
N MET A 142 -5.98 -1.01 6.04
CA MET A 142 -6.22 0.17 5.21
C MET A 142 -7.71 0.29 4.83
N PRO A 143 -8.26 1.51 4.68
CA PRO A 143 -7.60 2.81 4.89
C PRO A 143 -7.26 3.09 6.36
N PHE A 144 -6.19 3.85 6.60
CA PHE A 144 -5.78 4.22 7.96
C PHE A 144 -6.79 5.17 8.62
N VAL A 145 -7.47 5.97 7.81
CA VAL A 145 -8.58 6.84 8.23
C VAL A 145 -9.82 6.43 7.43
N PRO A 146 -10.95 6.07 8.08
CA PRO A 146 -12.17 5.69 7.39
C PRO A 146 -12.66 6.76 6.42
N HIS A 147 -13.04 6.34 5.22
CA HIS A 147 -13.63 7.24 4.22
C HIS A 147 -14.97 7.80 4.69
N ARG A 148 -15.24 9.06 4.36
CA ARG A 148 -16.51 9.75 4.60
C ARG A 148 -17.25 10.04 3.28
N TYR A 149 -17.27 9.07 2.37
CA TYR A 149 -17.94 9.24 1.08
C TYR A 149 -19.45 9.43 1.28
N VAL A 150 -20.02 10.42 0.59
CA VAL A 150 -21.46 10.60 0.51
C VAL A 150 -22.05 9.44 -0.29
N ARG A 151 -23.04 8.74 0.27
CA ARG A 151 -23.77 7.66 -0.39
C ARG A 151 -25.23 8.08 -0.53
N LYS A 152 -25.82 7.93 -1.73
CA LYS A 152 -27.26 8.13 -1.90
C LYS A 152 -28.02 7.08 -1.07
N GLY A 153 -28.92 7.53 -0.19
CA GLY A 153 -29.78 6.66 0.62
C GLY A 153 -29.28 6.34 2.04
N ALA A 154 -28.26 7.06 2.52
CA ALA A 154 -27.96 7.18 3.94
C ALA A 154 -28.65 8.42 4.53
#